data_AF-A0A8J6THV0-F1
#
_entry.id   AF-A0A8J6THV0-F1
#
_cell.length_a   1.000
_cell.length_b   1.000
_cell.length_c   1.000
_cell.angle_alpha   90.00
_cell.angle_beta   90.00
_cell.angle_gamma   90.00
#
_symmetry.space_group_name_H-M   'P 1'
#
loop_
_entity.id
_entity.type
_entity.pdbx_description
1 polymer ?
#
loop_
_entity_poly.entity_id
_entity_poly.type
_entity_poly.pdbx_seq_one_letter_code
_entity_poly.pdbx_strand_id
1 'polypeptide(L)'
;GESFNAETAPGNFSRAYIDFPEGNIYAHTNHYLSREIDFKDLGPWRGPDSLVRHQRMDKFLRTHPNAITVPDLQVALADHFNLPDAICCHPDLNKSTFEQFMSIASVIMDLNTNTIWLAEGNPCETTYREIAYGELLEG
;
A
#
# COMPACT_ATOMS: atom_id res chain seq x y z
N GLY A 1 18.12 -8.25 0.09
CA GLY A 1 16.98 -8.89 0.78
C GLY A 1 15.94 -9.26 -0.26
N GLU A 2 14.98 -10.09 0.11
CA GLU A 2 13.87 -10.50 -0.76
C GLU A 2 12.55 -10.02 -0.14
N SER A 3 11.53 -9.81 -0.96
CA SER A 3 10.16 -9.55 -0.50
C SER A 3 9.17 -10.47 -1.23
N PHE A 4 8.05 -10.73 -0.58
CA PHE A 4 6.93 -11.48 -1.16
C PHE A 4 5.61 -10.92 -0.64
N ASN A 5 4.55 -11.10 -1.41
CA ASN A 5 3.18 -10.84 -1.00
C ASN A 5 2.48 -12.16 -0.67
N ALA A 6 1.63 -12.14 0.35
CA ALA A 6 0.86 -13.30 0.77
C ALA A 6 -0.62 -12.92 0.89
N GLU A 7 -1.46 -13.49 0.03
CA GLU A 7 -2.91 -13.38 0.11
C GLU A 7 -3.48 -14.65 0.72
N THR A 8 -4.36 -14.55 1.71
CA THR A 8 -4.85 -15.72 2.44
C THR A 8 -6.37 -15.75 2.55
N ALA A 9 -6.98 -16.92 2.34
CA ALA A 9 -8.40 -17.17 2.57
C ALA A 9 -8.63 -18.25 3.65
N PRO A 10 -9.83 -18.32 4.26
CA PRO A 10 -10.15 -19.37 5.23
C PRO A 10 -9.96 -20.78 4.64
N GLY A 11 -9.28 -21.65 5.38
CA GLY A 11 -9.02 -23.04 5.00
C GLY A 11 -7.66 -23.51 5.52
N ASN A 12 -6.98 -24.36 4.75
CA ASN A 12 -5.65 -24.87 5.08
C ASN A 12 -4.56 -24.17 4.23
N PHE A 13 -3.33 -24.71 4.22
CA PHE A 13 -2.19 -24.16 3.48
C PHE A 13 -2.46 -23.95 1.98
N SER A 14 -3.40 -24.66 1.37
CA SER A 14 -3.79 -24.48 -0.04
C SER A 14 -4.55 -23.17 -0.29
N ARG A 15 -4.81 -22.38 0.75
CA ARG A 15 -5.48 -21.07 0.69
C ARG A 15 -4.53 -19.90 0.93
N ALA A 16 -3.23 -20.15 0.93
CA ALA A 16 -2.19 -19.12 0.93
C ALA A 16 -1.62 -18.98 -0.49
N TYR A 17 -1.81 -17.81 -1.10
CA TYR A 17 -1.30 -17.48 -2.41
C TYR A 17 -0.08 -16.57 -2.25
N ILE A 18 1.09 -17.07 -2.64
CA ILE A 18 2.37 -16.38 -2.48
C ILE A 18 2.81 -15.85 -3.84
N ASP A 19 3.10 -14.55 -3.88
CA ASP A 19 3.53 -13.87 -5.09
C ASP A 19 4.85 -13.15 -4.85
N PHE A 20 5.75 -13.24 -5.82
CA PHE A 20 7.05 -12.59 -5.78
C PHE A 20 7.05 -11.39 -6.74
N PRO A 21 7.72 -10.28 -6.39
CA PRO A 21 7.86 -9.15 -7.29
C PRO A 21 8.39 -9.57 -8.68
N GLU A 22 7.67 -9.17 -9.74
CA GLU A 22 8.21 -9.23 -11.10
C GLU A 22 9.25 -8.10 -11.27
N GLY A 23 10.53 -8.41 -11.07
CA GLY A 23 11.60 -7.42 -11.07
C GLY A 23 11.83 -6.84 -9.67
N ASN A 24 11.83 -5.51 -9.55
CA ASN A 24 12.19 -4.77 -8.34
C ASN A 24 11.02 -3.99 -7.71
N ILE A 25 9.79 -4.21 -8.17
CA ILE A 25 8.60 -3.46 -7.73
C ILE A 25 7.41 -4.40 -7.51
N TYR A 26 6.56 -4.03 -6.55
CA TYR A 26 5.29 -4.70 -6.29
C TYR A 26 4.29 -3.71 -5.71
N ALA A 27 3.03 -3.80 -6.11
CA ALA A 27 1.93 -3.01 -5.57
C ALA A 27 0.77 -3.94 -5.20
N HIS A 28 0.11 -3.65 -4.08
CA HIS A 28 -1.07 -4.38 -3.62
C HIS A 28 -2.06 -3.42 -2.99
N THR A 29 -3.35 -3.76 -3.01
CA THR A 29 -4.40 -2.99 -2.34
C THR A 29 -5.35 -3.88 -1.53
N ASN A 30 -6.66 -3.84 -1.79
CA ASN A 30 -7.67 -4.52 -0.96
C ASN A 30 -8.48 -5.55 -1.76
N HIS A 31 -7.90 -6.05 -2.86
CA HIS A 31 -8.46 -7.12 -3.69
C HIS A 31 -7.39 -8.16 -3.99
N TYR A 32 -7.80 -9.37 -4.33
CA TYR A 32 -6.89 -10.46 -4.70
C TYR A 32 -6.26 -10.19 -6.08
N LEU A 33 -4.95 -10.37 -6.17
CA LEU A 33 -4.17 -10.37 -7.41
C LEU A 33 -3.93 -11.80 -7.93
N SER A 34 -3.95 -12.79 -7.03
CA SER A 34 -3.76 -14.19 -7.40
C SER A 34 -4.81 -14.65 -8.42
N ARG A 35 -4.34 -15.22 -9.52
CA ARG A 35 -5.19 -15.85 -10.55
C ARG A 35 -5.64 -17.27 -10.15
N GLU A 36 -5.13 -17.78 -9.04
CA GLU A 36 -5.41 -19.15 -8.56
C GLU A 36 -6.63 -19.22 -7.63
N ILE A 37 -7.26 -18.08 -7.31
CA ILE A 37 -8.47 -18.07 -6.48
C ILE A 37 -9.62 -18.80 -7.20
N ASP A 38 -10.31 -19.67 -6.47
CA ASP A 38 -11.48 -20.42 -6.92
C ASP A 38 -12.80 -19.87 -6.35
N PHE A 39 -12.73 -18.72 -5.67
CA PHE A 39 -13.85 -18.08 -5.00
C PHE A 39 -14.07 -16.65 -5.50
N LYS A 40 -15.23 -16.08 -5.15
CA LYS A 40 -15.55 -14.71 -5.49
C LYS A 40 -14.87 -13.75 -4.52
N ASP A 41 -13.93 -12.96 -5.01
CA ASP A 41 -13.41 -11.82 -4.27
C ASP A 41 -14.50 -10.75 -4.08
N LEU A 42 -14.78 -10.43 -2.81
CA LEU A 42 -15.75 -9.41 -2.42
C LEU A 42 -15.09 -8.04 -2.19
N GLY A 43 -13.76 -7.96 -2.18
CA GLY A 43 -12.99 -6.71 -2.03
C GLY A 43 -13.43 -5.64 -3.03
N PRO A 44 -13.40 -5.90 -4.35
CA PRO A 44 -13.85 -4.95 -5.37
C PRO A 44 -15.33 -4.55 -5.28
N TRP A 45 -16.17 -5.40 -4.69
CA TRP A 45 -17.58 -5.05 -4.45
C TRP A 45 -17.74 -4.10 -3.26
N ARG A 46 -16.94 -4.29 -2.19
CA ARG A 46 -16.97 -3.45 -0.99
C ARG A 46 -16.24 -2.11 -1.18
N GLY A 47 -15.14 -2.13 -1.94
CA GLY A 47 -14.28 -0.99 -2.22
C GLY A 47 -13.76 -1.06 -3.66
N PRO A 48 -14.54 -0.60 -4.65
CA PRO A 48 -14.13 -0.64 -6.07
C PRO A 48 -12.90 0.25 -6.35
N ASP A 49 -12.65 1.25 -5.52
CA ASP A 49 -11.46 2.10 -5.55
C ASP A 49 -10.16 1.32 -5.40
N SER A 50 -10.20 0.13 -4.78
CA SER A 50 -9.07 -0.80 -4.66
C SER A 50 -8.40 -1.10 -6.00
N LEU A 51 -9.21 -1.27 -7.06
CA LEU A 51 -8.72 -1.51 -8.42
C LEU A 51 -8.02 -0.27 -8.99
N VAL A 52 -8.59 0.92 -8.76
CA VAL A 52 -8.07 2.20 -9.26
C VAL A 52 -6.75 2.54 -8.57
N ARG A 53 -6.68 2.42 -7.24
CA ARG A 53 -5.46 2.65 -6.45
C ARG A 53 -4.34 1.70 -6.84
N HIS A 54 -4.67 0.43 -7.07
CA HIS A 54 -3.68 -0.54 -7.54
C HIS A 54 -3.09 -0.13 -8.89
N GLN A 55 -3.94 0.13 -9.89
CA GLN A 55 -3.48 0.55 -11.22
C GLN A 55 -2.69 1.87 -11.17
N ARG A 56 -3.08 2.80 -10.29
CA ARG A 56 -2.39 4.08 -10.09
C ARG A 56 -0.98 3.87 -9.52
N MET A 57 -0.85 3.08 -8.46
CA MET A 57 0.44 2.78 -7.83
C MET A 57 1.33 1.94 -8.75
N ASP A 58 0.79 0.87 -9.36
CA ASP A 58 1.55 0.01 -10.28
C ASP A 58 2.10 0.82 -11.47
N LYS A 59 1.28 1.69 -12.06
CA LYS A 59 1.74 2.62 -13.11
C LYS A 59 2.83 3.56 -12.58
N PHE A 60 2.66 4.12 -11.39
CA PHE A 60 3.70 4.97 -10.78
C PHE A 60 5.01 4.20 -10.70
N LEU A 61 5.03 3.03 -10.05
CA LEU A 61 6.25 2.24 -9.85
C LEU A 61 6.90 1.82 -11.18
N ARG A 62 6.12 1.37 -12.17
CA ARG A 62 6.64 0.92 -13.48
C ARG A 62 7.21 2.04 -14.35
N THR A 63 6.75 3.28 -14.16
CA THR A 63 7.17 4.41 -15.00
C THR A 63 8.38 5.16 -14.44
N HIS A 64 8.87 4.79 -13.26
CA HIS A 64 10.07 5.38 -12.68
C HIS A 64 11.32 4.65 -13.19
N PRO A 65 12.17 5.31 -14.00
CA PRO A 65 13.28 4.68 -14.71
C PRO A 65 14.49 4.34 -13.82
N ASN A 66 14.48 4.77 -12.55
CA ASN A 66 15.59 4.65 -11.60
C ASN A 66 15.17 3.82 -10.37
N ALA A 67 16.13 3.56 -9.48
CA ALA A 67 15.80 3.09 -8.13
C ALA A 67 14.85 4.09 -7.44
N ILE A 68 13.73 3.58 -6.94
CA ILE A 68 12.72 4.38 -6.24
C ILE A 68 13.31 4.90 -4.94
N THR A 69 13.20 6.21 -4.71
CA THR A 69 13.68 6.87 -3.50
C THR A 69 12.56 7.08 -2.47
N VAL A 70 12.93 7.40 -1.22
CA VAL A 70 11.96 7.77 -0.19
C VAL A 70 11.09 8.97 -0.63
N PRO A 71 11.64 10.08 -1.17
CA PRO A 71 10.82 11.16 -1.70
C PRO A 71 9.83 10.74 -2.79
N ASP A 72 10.21 9.83 -3.69
CA ASP A 72 9.30 9.32 -4.73
C ASP A 72 8.10 8.59 -4.10
N LEU A 73 8.36 7.75 -3.09
CA LEU A 73 7.30 7.05 -2.35
C LEU A 73 6.42 8.02 -1.55
N GLN A 74 6.98 9.08 -0.97
CA GLN A 74 6.18 10.12 -0.29
C GLN A 74 5.21 10.80 -1.26
N VAL A 75 5.65 11.10 -2.48
CA VAL A 75 4.79 11.63 -3.55
C VAL A 75 3.71 10.62 -3.94
N ALA A 76 4.07 9.36 -4.15
CA ALA A 76 3.13 8.31 -4.53
C ALA A 76 2.04 8.08 -3.47
N LEU A 77 2.43 8.07 -2.19
CA LEU A 77 1.53 7.85 -1.05
C LEU A 77 0.64 9.07 -0.76
N ALA A 78 1.04 10.26 -1.21
CA ALA A 78 0.24 11.49 -1.15
C ALA A 78 -0.67 11.70 -2.39
N ASP A 79 -0.73 10.73 -3.32
CA ASP A 79 -1.48 10.88 -4.57
C ASP A 79 -3.01 10.91 -4.33
N HIS A 80 -3.66 11.92 -4.93
CA HIS A 80 -5.10 12.19 -4.81
C HIS A 80 -5.91 11.79 -6.05
N PHE A 81 -5.36 10.95 -6.94
CA PHE A 81 -6.16 10.45 -8.06
C PHE A 81 -7.32 9.60 -7.52
N ASN A 82 -8.56 9.96 -7.89
CA ASN A 82 -9.82 9.36 -7.39
C ASN A 82 -10.27 9.82 -5.99
N LEU A 83 -9.92 11.04 -5.56
CA LEU A 83 -10.41 11.62 -4.29
C LEU A 83 -11.96 11.57 -4.20
N PRO A 84 -12.57 11.19 -3.05
CA PRO A 84 -11.96 10.90 -1.74
C PRO A 84 -11.31 9.52 -1.59
N ASP A 85 -11.63 8.58 -2.47
CA ASP A 85 -11.17 7.18 -2.44
C ASP A 85 -9.80 7.00 -3.18
N ALA A 86 -8.88 7.94 -2.97
CA ALA A 86 -7.54 7.96 -3.55
C ALA A 86 -6.52 7.15 -2.73
N ILE A 87 -5.26 7.05 -3.19
CA ILE A 87 -4.17 6.45 -2.40
C ILE A 87 -4.00 7.21 -1.07
N CYS A 88 -3.92 8.54 -1.14
CA CYS A 88 -4.14 9.39 0.02
C CYS A 88 -5.65 9.56 0.22
N CYS A 89 -6.27 8.67 1.00
CA CYS A 89 -7.71 8.63 1.21
C CYS A 89 -8.15 9.70 2.21
N HIS A 90 -9.20 10.46 1.89
CA HIS A 90 -9.78 11.47 2.78
C HIS A 90 -11.25 11.17 3.07
N PRO A 91 -11.81 11.68 4.19
CA PRO A 91 -13.21 11.50 4.51
C PRO A 91 -14.14 12.07 3.42
N ASP A 92 -15.10 11.28 2.97
CA ASP A 92 -16.21 11.76 2.13
C ASP A 92 -17.31 12.35 3.01
N LEU A 93 -17.36 13.68 3.10
CA LEU A 93 -18.33 14.39 3.95
C LEU A 93 -19.79 14.21 3.50
N ASN A 94 -20.04 13.62 2.33
CA ASN A 94 -21.40 13.27 1.88
C ASN A 94 -21.88 11.91 2.41
N LYS A 95 -20.98 11.09 2.97
CA LYS A 95 -21.31 9.80 3.59
C LYS A 95 -21.54 9.95 5.09
N SER A 96 -22.22 8.96 5.70
CA SER A 96 -22.34 8.93 7.16
C SER A 96 -20.97 8.78 7.82
N THR A 97 -20.82 9.23 9.06
CA THR A 97 -19.54 9.19 9.78
C THR A 97 -18.95 7.77 9.90
N PHE A 98 -19.80 6.73 9.90
CA PHE A 98 -19.37 5.33 9.94
C PHE A 98 -18.89 4.79 8.59
N GLU A 99 -19.18 5.50 7.50
CA GLU A 99 -18.80 5.15 6.13
C GLU A 99 -17.66 6.03 5.58
N GLN A 100 -17.17 6.95 6.41
CA GLN A 100 -16.02 7.80 6.08
C GLN A 100 -14.72 7.06 6.41
N PHE A 101 -13.88 6.88 5.39
CA PHE A 101 -12.54 6.32 5.51
C PHE A 101 -11.49 7.40 5.31
N MET A 102 -10.30 7.19 5.87
CA MET A 102 -9.14 8.05 5.63
C MET A 102 -7.85 7.27 5.84
N SER A 103 -6.77 7.74 5.21
CA SER A 103 -5.42 7.29 5.56
C SER A 103 -5.05 7.82 6.95
N ILE A 104 -4.93 6.92 7.93
CA ILE A 104 -4.60 7.27 9.32
C ILE A 104 -3.10 7.23 9.62
N ALA A 105 -2.32 6.64 8.73
CA ALA A 105 -0.87 6.60 8.80
C ALA A 105 -0.29 6.30 7.42
N SER A 106 0.93 6.77 7.16
CA SER A 106 1.73 6.40 6.00
C SER A 106 3.14 6.05 6.44
N VAL A 107 3.65 4.91 5.98
CA VAL A 107 4.90 4.31 6.45
C VAL A 107 5.78 3.93 5.26
N ILE A 108 7.03 4.38 5.28
CA ILE A 108 8.05 3.96 4.32
C ILE A 108 9.21 3.35 5.12
N MET A 109 9.65 2.15 4.77
CA MET A 109 10.76 1.46 5.42
C MET A 109 11.94 1.40 4.45
N ASP A 110 13.04 2.07 4.79
CA ASP A 110 14.31 1.95 4.07
C ASP A 110 15.18 0.89 4.75
N LEU A 111 15.33 -0.25 4.07
CA LEU A 111 16.10 -1.39 4.56
C LEU A 111 17.62 -1.21 4.40
N ASN A 112 18.08 -0.21 3.62
CA ASN A 112 19.52 0.06 3.48
C ASN A 112 20.05 0.83 4.69
N THR A 113 19.21 1.68 5.27
CA THR A 113 19.55 2.57 6.39
C THR A 113 18.94 2.12 7.71
N ASN A 114 18.09 1.09 7.70
CA ASN A 114 17.30 0.64 8.86
C ASN A 114 16.49 1.80 9.48
N THR A 115 15.80 2.54 8.60
CA THR A 115 15.01 3.72 8.97
C THR A 115 13.55 3.56 8.54
N ILE A 116 12.63 3.94 9.42
CA ILE A 116 11.21 4.12 9.12
C ILE A 116 10.93 5.61 8.99
N TRP A 117 10.23 5.99 7.92
CA TRP A 117 9.61 7.30 7.75
C TRP A 117 8.12 7.16 8.03
N LEU A 118 7.63 7.87 9.04
CA LEU A 118 6.24 7.79 9.49
C LEU A 118 5.54 9.16 9.39
N ALA A 119 4.40 9.19 8.72
CA ALA A 119 3.43 10.28 8.81
C ALA A 119 2.16 9.78 9.53
N GLU A 120 1.75 10.47 10.59
CA GLU A 120 0.54 10.16 11.37
C GLU A 120 -0.67 10.90 10.80
N GLY A 121 -1.41 10.22 9.92
CA GLY A 121 -2.55 10.77 9.19
C GLY A 121 -2.30 10.77 7.68
N ASN A 122 -2.95 11.71 7.00
CA ASN A 122 -2.79 11.90 5.56
C ASN A 122 -1.37 12.39 5.24
N PRO A 123 -0.58 11.66 4.41
CA PRO A 123 0.79 12.05 4.09
C PRO A 123 0.88 13.34 3.26
N CYS A 124 -0.21 13.82 2.67
CA CYS A 124 -0.25 15.13 2.00
C CYS A 124 -0.33 16.32 2.99
N GLU A 125 -0.77 16.07 4.22
CA GLU A 125 -0.98 17.10 5.26
C GLU A 125 -0.01 16.92 6.45
N THR A 126 0.71 15.80 6.50
CA THR A 126 1.54 15.41 7.63
C THR A 126 2.98 15.19 7.19
N THR A 127 3.91 15.89 7.83
CA THR A 127 5.34 15.69 7.62
C THR A 127 5.79 14.32 8.13
N TYR A 128 6.59 13.62 7.34
CA TYR A 128 7.22 12.38 7.78
C TYR A 128 8.28 12.66 8.84
N ARG A 129 8.23 11.92 9.95
CA ARG A 129 9.34 11.84 10.92
C ARG A 129 10.16 10.59 10.71
N GLU A 130 11.45 10.70 10.98
CA GLU A 130 12.40 9.60 10.89
C GLU A 130 12.46 8.81 12.21
N ILE A 131 12.49 7.48 12.12
CA ILE A 131 12.65 6.56 13.23
C ILE A 131 13.71 5.54 12.84
N ALA A 132 14.91 5.64 13.43
CA ALA A 132 15.94 4.63 13.28
C ALA A 132 15.57 3.38 14.09
N TYR A 133 15.67 2.19 13.48
CA TYR A 133 15.41 0.91 14.15
C TYR A 133 16.58 -0.07 14.06
N GLY A 134 17.73 0.36 13.51
CA GLY A 134 18.93 -0.47 13.40
C GLY A 134 19.34 -1.12 14.73
N GLU A 135 19.27 -0.38 15.83
CA GLU A 135 19.61 -0.88 17.18
C GLU A 135 18.71 -2.04 17.64
N LEU A 136 17.47 -2.15 17.13
CA LEU A 136 16.57 -3.27 17.45
C LEU A 136 16.97 -4.58 16.74
N LEU A 137 17.82 -4.48 15.71
CA LEU A 137 18.27 -5.62 14.91
C LEU A 137 19.62 -6.19 15.38
N GLU A 138 20.34 -5.48 16.24
CA GLU A 138 21.67 -5.87 16.75
C GLU A 138 21.61 -6.82 17.97
N GLY A 139 20.48 -7.52 18.17
CA GLY A 139 20.23 -8.44 19.28
C GLY A 139 21.22 -9.60 19.42
#